data_AF-A0A7W1LRN5-F1
#
_entry.id   AF-A0A7W1LRN5-F1
#
_cell.length_a   1.000
_cell.length_b   1.000
_cell.length_c   1.000
_cell.angle_alpha   90.00
_cell.angle_beta   90.00
_cell.angle_gamma   90.00
#
_symmetry.space_group_name_H-M   'P 1'
#
loop_
_entity.id
_entity.type
_entity.pdbx_description
1 polymer ?
#
loop_
_entity_poly.entity_id
_entity_poly.type
_entity_poly.pdbx_seq_one_letter_code
_entity_poly.pdbx_strand_id
1 'polypeptide(L)'
;MALLALIALASVMSPARTAHAQEDDERTINVRVQNRLEGENTPVPGVTITVSAGGEEVASAETNENGLAELVVQGRRDYEITVDRDTLPDDVDIPEERASLVITSGQFTSSRIARTFNTGEAASTTEPFVDKLAQRLVDGTRFGLLIAISSVGLSLVFGTTRLTNFAHAEMVTFGGVVAFLFNVTGISFLGFMPFVDDRGRMHLILAAVITTIIGGLFGLFLNGTLFGVLRRRGYSLVTLMVISVGLSIALKNVFLHRFRSRRRPYNDYASQSAWEIGPVSITPRDLIVAVISLVVLITVALTLQRTRLGKAT
;
A
#
# COMPACT_ATOMS: atom_id res chain seq x y z
N MET A 1 46.82 25.01 7.79
CA MET A 1 46.56 23.80 8.61
C MET A 1 46.26 24.20 10.07
N ALA A 2 45.21 24.99 10.30
CA ALA A 2 44.81 25.42 11.64
C ALA A 2 43.29 25.70 11.74
N LEU A 3 42.49 25.09 10.87
CA LEU A 3 41.02 25.25 10.83
C LEU A 3 40.26 23.91 10.94
N LEU A 4 40.96 22.82 11.28
CA LEU A 4 40.39 21.47 11.41
C LEU A 4 40.35 20.97 12.86
N ALA A 5 40.81 21.76 13.84
CA ALA A 5 40.89 21.36 15.23
C ALA A 5 39.69 21.82 16.11
N LEU A 6 38.76 22.62 15.57
CA LEU A 6 37.62 23.15 16.35
C LEU A 6 36.32 22.34 16.22
N ILE A 7 36.31 21.26 15.43
CA ILE A 7 35.12 20.37 15.24
C ILE A 7 35.25 19.08 16.08
N ALA A 8 36.41 18.83 16.70
CA ALA A 8 36.67 17.61 17.47
C ALA A 8 36.35 17.71 18.98
N LEU A 9 35.82 18.85 19.46
CA LEU A 9 35.53 19.06 20.89
C LEU A 9 34.10 19.58 21.15
N ALA A 10 33.13 19.08 20.38
CA ALA A 10 31.70 19.26 20.65
C ALA A 10 30.93 17.92 20.77
N SER A 11 31.66 16.81 20.95
CA SER A 11 31.14 15.44 21.00
C SER A 11 31.11 14.83 22.42
N VAL A 12 31.39 15.61 23.47
CA VAL A 12 31.31 15.13 24.85
C VAL A 12 30.55 16.15 25.71
N MET A 13 29.22 16.15 25.55
CA MET A 13 28.23 16.52 26.57
C MET A 13 26.84 16.34 25.94
N SER A 14 26.48 15.07 25.72
CA SER A 14 25.06 14.75 25.71
C SER A 14 24.56 14.97 27.13
N PRO A 15 23.46 15.71 27.38
CA PRO A 15 22.80 15.61 28.66
C PRO A 15 22.48 14.13 28.87
N ALA A 16 22.91 13.60 30.01
CA ALA A 16 22.54 12.27 30.44
C ALA A 16 21.03 12.16 30.21
N ARG A 17 20.62 11.31 29.27
CA ARG A 17 19.23 10.87 29.22
C ARG A 17 18.98 10.30 30.59
N THR A 18 18.19 11.02 31.38
CA THR A 18 17.48 10.46 32.52
C THR A 18 17.02 9.08 32.10
N ALA A 19 17.52 8.07 32.82
CA ALA A 19 17.02 6.72 32.70
C ALA A 19 15.50 6.83 32.80
N HIS A 20 14.83 6.72 31.65
CA HIS A 20 13.43 6.39 31.66
C HIS A 20 13.39 5.03 32.33
N ALA A 21 12.78 5.01 33.51
CA ALA A 21 12.33 3.79 34.13
C ALA A 21 11.72 2.91 33.04
N GLN A 22 12.11 1.65 33.07
CA GLN A 22 11.48 0.59 32.29
C GLN A 22 10.00 0.60 32.66
N GLU A 23 9.20 1.40 31.94
CA GLU A 23 7.76 1.24 31.84
C GLU A 23 7.56 -0.19 31.36
N ASP A 24 6.81 -0.95 32.14
CA ASP A 24 6.24 -2.23 31.74
C ASP A 24 5.77 -2.09 30.28
N ASP A 25 6.34 -2.89 29.36
CA ASP A 25 5.91 -2.96 27.95
C ASP A 25 4.58 -3.75 27.91
N GLU A 26 3.59 -3.26 28.68
CA GLU A 26 2.19 -3.66 28.67
C GLU A 26 1.63 -3.34 27.29
N ARG A 27 1.16 -4.38 26.61
CA ARG A 27 0.55 -4.25 25.30
C ARG A 27 -0.80 -4.90 25.30
N THR A 28 -1.72 -4.27 24.59
CA THR A 28 -3.11 -4.67 24.67
C THR A 28 -3.55 -5.39 23.40
N ILE A 29 -3.84 -6.68 23.53
CA ILE A 29 -4.50 -7.48 22.51
C ILE A 29 -6.00 -7.30 22.71
N ASN A 30 -6.67 -6.69 21.73
CA ASN A 30 -8.12 -6.64 21.70
C ASN A 30 -8.60 -7.80 20.85
N VAL A 31 -9.27 -8.74 21.49
CA VAL A 31 -9.90 -9.84 20.80
C VAL A 31 -11.39 -9.53 20.71
N ARG A 32 -11.96 -9.61 19.52
CA ARG A 32 -13.39 -9.43 19.31
C ARG A 32 -14.00 -10.76 18.89
N VAL A 33 -14.99 -11.27 19.60
CA VAL A 33 -15.79 -12.42 19.21
C VAL A 33 -17.14 -11.92 18.70
N GLN A 34 -17.47 -12.21 17.45
CA GLN A 34 -18.76 -11.87 16.87
C GLN A 34 -19.34 -13.10 16.18
N ASN A 35 -20.63 -13.37 16.36
CA ASN A 35 -21.35 -14.35 15.60
C ASN A 35 -21.70 -13.75 14.24
N ARG A 36 -21.43 -14.47 13.16
CA ARG A 36 -21.76 -14.07 11.79
C ARG A 36 -22.76 -15.07 11.21
N LEU A 37 -24.03 -14.80 11.44
CA LEU A 37 -25.17 -15.50 10.84
C LEU A 37 -25.77 -14.63 9.72
N GLU A 38 -25.96 -15.21 8.53
CA GLU A 38 -26.62 -14.56 7.37
C GLU A 38 -26.11 -13.16 6.99
N GLY A 39 -24.85 -12.84 7.29
CA GLY A 39 -24.24 -11.54 6.96
C GLY A 39 -24.45 -10.44 8.01
N GLU A 40 -25.14 -10.73 9.10
CA GLU A 40 -25.27 -9.84 10.26
C GLU A 40 -24.21 -10.22 11.32
N ASN A 41 -23.52 -9.23 11.88
CA ASN A 41 -22.46 -9.44 12.87
C ASN A 41 -23.01 -9.14 14.27
N THR A 42 -23.46 -10.16 14.99
CA THR A 42 -23.93 -10.02 16.37
C THR A 42 -22.77 -10.27 17.34
N PRO A 43 -22.43 -9.35 18.26
CA PRO A 43 -21.39 -9.60 19.25
C PRO A 43 -21.78 -10.76 20.19
N VAL A 44 -20.83 -11.65 20.52
CA VAL A 44 -21.06 -12.76 21.46
C VAL A 44 -20.41 -12.43 22.80
N PRO A 45 -21.18 -12.11 23.84
CA PRO A 45 -20.66 -11.92 25.18
C PRO A 45 -20.38 -13.24 25.90
N GLY A 46 -19.49 -13.22 26.90
CA GLY A 46 -19.28 -14.35 27.83
C GLY A 46 -18.27 -15.42 27.37
N VAL A 47 -17.57 -15.20 26.26
CA VAL A 47 -16.56 -16.16 25.76
C VAL A 47 -15.21 -15.90 26.44
N THR A 48 -14.63 -16.96 27.03
CA THR A 48 -13.30 -16.91 27.65
C THR A 48 -12.22 -17.07 26.58
N ILE A 49 -11.29 -16.13 26.55
CA ILE A 49 -10.16 -16.13 25.63
C ILE A 49 -8.89 -16.26 26.44
N THR A 50 -8.09 -17.27 26.11
CA THR A 50 -6.81 -17.54 26.75
C THR A 50 -5.69 -17.22 25.77
N VAL A 51 -4.70 -16.45 26.22
CA VAL A 51 -3.48 -16.16 25.48
C VAL A 51 -2.34 -16.94 26.12
N SER A 52 -1.74 -17.85 25.37
CA SER A 52 -0.54 -18.58 25.77
C SER A 52 0.70 -18.08 25.01
N ALA A 53 1.88 -18.18 25.63
CA ALA A 53 3.16 -17.93 24.97
C ALA A 53 4.09 -19.13 25.22
N GLY A 54 4.43 -19.86 24.15
CA GLY A 54 5.30 -21.04 24.26
C GLY A 54 4.74 -22.20 25.09
N GLY A 55 3.41 -22.29 25.21
CA GLY A 55 2.72 -23.34 25.99
C GLY A 55 2.38 -22.96 27.43
N GLU A 56 2.72 -21.74 27.87
CA GLU A 56 2.37 -21.22 29.21
C GLU A 56 1.31 -20.12 29.09
N GLU A 57 0.28 -20.16 29.93
CA GLU A 57 -0.82 -19.18 29.95
C GLU A 57 -0.34 -17.82 30.50
N VAL A 58 -0.48 -16.77 29.70
CA VAL A 58 0.02 -15.42 30.02
C VAL A 58 -1.11 -14.49 30.45
N ALA A 59 -2.30 -14.63 29.87
CA ALA A 59 -3.47 -13.84 30.21
C ALA A 59 -4.76 -14.54 29.78
N SER A 60 -5.82 -14.38 30.56
CA SER A 60 -7.17 -14.80 30.23
C SER A 60 -8.13 -13.64 30.44
N ALA A 61 -9.08 -13.44 29.53
CA ALA A 61 -10.13 -12.43 29.67
C ALA A 61 -11.44 -12.90 29.04
N GLU A 62 -12.53 -12.47 29.66
CA GLU A 62 -13.89 -12.71 29.19
C GLU A 62 -14.36 -11.59 28.25
N THR A 63 -15.18 -11.98 27.29
CA THR A 63 -15.72 -11.08 26.28
C THR A 63 -16.92 -10.29 26.82
N ASN A 64 -16.90 -8.96 26.72
CA ASN A 64 -17.99 -8.08 27.20
C ASN A 64 -19.22 -8.06 26.26
N GLU A 65 -20.26 -7.29 26.62
CA GLU A 65 -21.52 -7.12 25.84
C GLU A 65 -21.33 -6.69 24.38
N ASN A 66 -20.18 -6.10 24.04
CA ASN A 66 -19.83 -5.70 22.67
C ASN A 66 -19.00 -6.76 21.92
N GLY A 67 -18.87 -7.96 22.48
CA GLY A 67 -18.07 -9.01 21.89
C GLY A 67 -16.58 -8.72 21.99
N LEU A 68 -16.11 -7.88 22.93
CA LEU A 68 -14.70 -7.49 23.06
C LEU A 68 -14.08 -8.04 24.36
N ALA A 69 -12.93 -8.70 24.24
CA ALA A 69 -12.03 -9.03 25.34
C ALA A 69 -10.73 -8.24 25.18
N GLU A 70 -10.28 -7.60 26.25
CA GLU A 70 -9.06 -6.80 26.27
C GLU A 70 -8.01 -7.54 27.12
N LEU A 71 -6.98 -8.09 26.47
CA LEU A 71 -5.92 -8.86 27.11
C LEU A 71 -4.64 -8.04 27.12
N VAL A 72 -4.09 -7.80 28.30
CA VAL A 72 -2.81 -7.12 28.44
C VAL A 72 -1.70 -8.15 28.54
N VAL A 73 -0.76 -8.11 27.59
CA VAL A 73 0.39 -9.02 27.50
C VAL A 73 1.69 -8.25 27.64
N GLN A 74 2.69 -8.87 28.27
CA GLN A 74 3.99 -8.25 28.50
C GLN A 74 5.00 -8.60 27.40
N GLY A 75 5.47 -7.60 26.66
CA GLY A 75 6.56 -7.72 25.69
C GLY A 75 6.17 -8.21 24.29
N ARG A 76 7.16 -8.38 23.40
CA ARG A 76 6.99 -8.91 22.04
C ARG A 76 7.39 -10.38 22.01
N ARG A 77 6.42 -11.28 22.18
CA ARG A 77 6.62 -12.73 22.01
C ARG A 77 5.63 -13.28 20.98
N ASP A 78 5.83 -14.54 20.62
CA ASP A 78 4.85 -15.28 19.84
C ASP A 78 3.74 -15.72 20.82
N TYR A 79 2.52 -15.30 20.54
CA TYR A 79 1.35 -15.58 21.37
C TYR A 79 0.37 -16.45 20.59
N GLU A 80 -0.10 -17.52 21.20
CA GLU A 80 -1.20 -18.34 20.69
C GLU A 80 -2.47 -17.94 21.43
N ILE A 81 -3.47 -17.48 20.68
CA ILE A 81 -4.77 -17.12 21.24
C ILE A 81 -5.71 -18.29 21.01
N THR A 82 -6.18 -18.89 22.10
CA THR A 82 -7.12 -20.00 22.09
C THR A 82 -8.45 -19.52 22.66
N VAL A 83 -9.53 -19.81 21.95
CA VAL A 83 -10.89 -19.57 22.43
C VAL A 83 -11.40 -20.86 23.09
N ASP A 84 -11.85 -20.77 24.35
CA ASP A 84 -12.34 -21.94 25.09
C ASP A 84 -13.75 -22.32 24.63
N ARG A 85 -13.91 -23.55 24.09
CA ARG A 85 -15.15 -24.06 23.50
C ARG A 85 -16.26 -24.27 24.52
N ASP A 86 -15.91 -24.54 25.77
CA ASP A 86 -16.89 -24.88 26.81
C ASP A 86 -17.64 -23.64 27.33
N THR A 87 -17.15 -22.44 26.99
CA THR A 87 -17.76 -21.16 27.35
C THR A 87 -18.58 -20.53 26.23
N LEU A 88 -18.69 -21.19 25.06
CA LEU A 88 -19.55 -20.69 24.00
C LEU A 88 -21.03 -21.01 24.28
N PRO A 89 -21.96 -20.07 24.02
CA PRO A 89 -23.39 -20.36 24.05
C PRO A 89 -23.74 -21.48 23.08
N ASP A 90 -24.74 -22.32 23.43
CA ASP A 90 -25.18 -23.51 22.67
C ASP A 90 -25.53 -23.26 21.18
N ASP A 91 -25.67 -21.99 20.77
CA ASP A 91 -26.07 -21.53 19.43
C ASP A 91 -24.87 -21.15 18.53
N VAL A 92 -23.63 -21.41 18.98
CA VAL A 92 -22.41 -20.76 18.46
C VAL A 92 -21.22 -21.73 18.43
N ASP A 93 -20.88 -22.30 17.26
CA ASP A 93 -19.77 -23.27 17.09
C ASP A 93 -18.56 -22.69 16.29
N ILE A 94 -17.32 -23.03 16.70
CA ILE A 94 -16.07 -22.66 16.00
C ILE A 94 -15.34 -23.96 15.55
N PRO A 95 -15.09 -24.15 14.23
CA PRO A 95 -14.27 -25.24 13.75
C PRO A 95 -12.86 -25.28 14.38
N GLU A 96 -12.35 -26.47 14.68
CA GLU A 96 -11.11 -26.68 15.44
C GLU A 96 -9.90 -25.89 14.92
N GLU A 97 -9.77 -25.80 13.60
CA GLU A 97 -8.68 -25.10 12.92
C GLU A 97 -8.72 -23.57 13.05
N ARG A 98 -9.84 -22.99 13.48
CA ARG A 98 -10.04 -21.52 13.64
C ARG A 98 -10.13 -21.07 15.09
N ALA A 99 -10.10 -22.01 16.03
CA ALA A 99 -10.18 -21.74 17.47
C ALA A 99 -8.83 -21.38 18.10
N SER A 100 -7.73 -21.65 17.40
CA SER A 100 -6.38 -21.19 17.76
C SER A 100 -5.84 -20.26 16.67
N LEU A 101 -5.38 -19.08 17.07
CA LEU A 101 -4.68 -18.15 16.18
C LEU A 101 -3.29 -17.86 16.75
N VAL A 102 -2.26 -18.26 16.00
CA VAL A 102 -0.87 -17.95 16.34
C VAL A 102 -0.53 -16.55 15.84
N ILE A 103 -0.23 -15.64 16.76
CA ILE A 103 0.31 -14.32 16.49
C ILE A 103 1.83 -14.38 16.61
N THR A 104 2.51 -14.29 15.48
CA THR A 104 3.98 -14.14 15.45
C THR A 104 4.37 -12.71 15.83
N SER A 105 5.46 -12.57 16.59
CA SER A 105 6.09 -11.31 17.03
C SER A 105 6.30 -10.26 15.93
N GLY A 106 6.45 -10.68 14.67
CA GLY A 106 6.54 -9.79 13.50
C GLY A 106 5.23 -9.08 13.08
N GLN A 107 4.07 -9.51 13.61
CA GLN A 107 2.76 -8.90 13.34
C GLN A 107 2.42 -7.75 14.31
N PHE A 108 3.24 -7.53 15.34
CA PHE A 108 3.14 -6.38 16.25
C PHE A 108 3.70 -5.12 15.59
N THR A 109 2.94 -4.53 14.67
CA THR A 109 3.27 -3.24 14.05
C THR A 109 2.83 -2.03 14.90
N SER A 110 2.08 -2.26 15.99
CA SER A 110 1.59 -1.24 16.93
C SER A 110 1.48 -1.81 18.35
N SER A 111 1.24 -0.94 19.35
CA SER A 111 0.99 -1.32 20.76
C SER A 111 -0.37 -1.98 20.99
N ARG A 112 -1.28 -1.90 20.01
CA ARG A 112 -2.61 -2.51 20.03
C ARG A 112 -2.79 -3.42 18.81
N ILE A 113 -3.15 -4.68 19.02
CA ILE A 113 -3.55 -5.60 17.95
C ILE A 113 -5.02 -5.93 18.16
N ALA A 114 -5.84 -5.76 17.11
CA ALA A 114 -7.19 -6.28 17.07
C ALA A 114 -7.21 -7.61 16.32
N ARG A 115 -7.82 -8.64 16.91
CA ARG A 115 -8.14 -9.91 16.24
C ARG A 115 -9.62 -10.18 16.40
N THR A 116 -10.29 -10.55 15.31
CA THR A 116 -11.72 -10.86 15.35
C THR A 116 -11.93 -12.34 15.07
N PHE A 117 -12.52 -13.05 16.01
CA PHE A 117 -13.04 -14.39 15.82
C PHE A 117 -14.50 -14.26 15.39
N ASN A 118 -14.81 -14.75 14.19
CA ASN A 118 -16.18 -14.83 13.73
C ASN A 118 -16.68 -16.24 14.05
N THR A 119 -17.56 -16.35 15.03
CA THR A 119 -18.23 -17.60 15.38
C THR A 119 -19.59 -17.70 14.68
N GLY A 120 -20.23 -18.86 14.75
CA GLY A 120 -21.38 -19.24 13.95
C GLY A 120 -20.92 -20.25 12.92
N GLU A 121 -21.89 -20.87 12.25
CA GLU A 121 -21.67 -21.45 10.93
C GLU A 121 -21.28 -20.28 10.02
N ALA A 122 -20.05 -19.79 10.17
CA ALA A 122 -19.33 -19.09 9.16
C ALA A 122 -19.30 -20.14 8.08
N ALA A 123 -20.35 -20.12 7.26
CA ALA A 123 -20.42 -20.86 6.05
C ALA A 123 -19.07 -20.57 5.44
N SER A 124 -18.17 -21.54 5.55
CA SER A 124 -17.47 -21.97 4.39
C SER A 124 -18.58 -22.47 3.46
N THR A 125 -19.41 -21.55 2.94
CA THR A 125 -19.52 -21.38 1.51
C THR A 125 -18.07 -21.33 1.07
N THR A 126 -17.54 -22.54 0.89
CA THR A 126 -16.39 -22.80 0.07
C THR A 126 -16.85 -22.19 -1.22
N GLU A 127 -16.54 -20.88 -1.41
CA GLU A 127 -16.95 -20.21 -2.63
C GLU A 127 -16.50 -21.14 -3.73
N PRO A 128 -17.43 -21.56 -4.60
CA PRO A 128 -17.15 -22.53 -5.64
C PRO A 128 -15.79 -22.22 -6.24
N PHE A 129 -14.97 -23.23 -6.50
CA PHE A 129 -13.64 -23.01 -7.08
C PHE A 129 -13.72 -22.09 -8.32
N VAL A 130 -14.82 -22.24 -9.09
CA VAL A 130 -15.17 -21.40 -10.24
C VAL A 130 -15.30 -19.91 -9.87
N ASP A 131 -15.93 -19.58 -8.75
CA ASP A 131 -16.14 -18.21 -8.28
C ASP A 131 -14.82 -17.58 -7.82
N LYS A 132 -14.03 -18.33 -7.04
CA LYS A 132 -12.67 -17.92 -6.65
C LYS A 132 -11.76 -17.74 -7.86
N LEU A 133 -11.86 -18.63 -8.84
CA LEU A 133 -11.11 -18.55 -10.08
C LEU A 133 -11.53 -17.32 -10.88
N ALA A 134 -12.83 -17.05 -11.01
CA ALA A 134 -13.37 -15.89 -11.70
C ALA A 134 -12.88 -14.59 -11.05
N GLN A 135 -12.97 -14.46 -9.72
CA GLN A 135 -12.47 -13.29 -9.00
C GLN A 135 -10.97 -13.09 -9.23
N ARG A 136 -10.16 -14.15 -9.10
CA ARG A 136 -8.71 -14.08 -9.30
C ARG A 136 -8.32 -13.72 -10.72
N LEU A 137 -9.07 -14.20 -11.72
CA LEU A 137 -8.85 -13.84 -13.13
C LEU A 137 -9.15 -12.36 -13.36
N VAL A 138 -10.19 -11.81 -12.74
CA VAL A 138 -10.54 -10.39 -12.84
C VAL A 138 -9.48 -9.52 -12.15
N ASP A 139 -9.09 -9.87 -10.92
CA ASP A 139 -8.04 -9.17 -10.18
C ASP A 139 -6.70 -9.24 -10.91
N GLY A 140 -6.35 -10.41 -11.45
CA GLY A 140 -5.15 -10.63 -12.26
C GLY A 140 -5.17 -9.83 -13.55
N THR A 141 -6.30 -9.78 -14.25
CA THR A 141 -6.46 -8.98 -15.49
C THR A 141 -6.32 -7.50 -15.20
N ARG A 142 -6.95 -7.00 -14.13
CA ARG A 142 -6.83 -5.61 -13.70
C ARG A 142 -5.37 -5.25 -13.37
N PHE A 143 -4.69 -6.09 -12.59
CA PHE A 143 -3.28 -5.88 -12.26
C PHE A 143 -2.41 -5.95 -13.52
N GLY A 144 -2.71 -6.87 -14.44
CA GLY A 144 -2.07 -6.99 -15.74
C GLY A 144 -2.22 -5.73 -16.59
N LEU A 145 -3.42 -5.12 -16.64
CA LEU A 145 -3.65 -3.85 -17.34
C LEU A 145 -2.82 -2.70 -16.76
N LEU A 146 -2.66 -2.63 -15.43
CA LEU A 146 -1.83 -1.62 -14.78
C LEU A 146 -0.33 -1.77 -15.10
N ILE A 147 0.16 -3.01 -15.18
CA ILE A 147 1.53 -3.27 -15.59
C ILE A 147 1.68 -3.03 -17.10
N ALA A 148 0.70 -3.43 -17.91
CA ALA A 148 0.74 -3.32 -19.37
C ALA A 148 0.90 -1.86 -19.83
N ILE A 149 0.11 -0.93 -19.29
CA ILE A 149 0.23 0.50 -19.64
C ILE A 149 1.62 1.04 -19.28
N SER A 150 2.19 0.61 -18.16
CA SER A 150 3.55 1.00 -17.74
C SER A 150 4.61 0.41 -18.67
N SER A 151 4.46 -0.86 -19.06
CA SER A 151 5.36 -1.59 -19.97
C SER A 151 5.34 -1.05 -21.39
N VAL A 152 4.18 -0.64 -21.92
CA VAL A 152 4.09 -0.01 -23.24
C VAL A 152 4.87 1.30 -23.28
N GLY A 153 4.84 2.10 -22.20
CA GLY A 153 5.69 3.29 -22.07
C GLY A 153 7.18 2.97 -22.15
N LEU A 154 7.64 1.94 -21.43
CA LEU A 154 9.04 1.51 -21.48
C LEU A 154 9.44 1.01 -22.88
N SER A 155 8.55 0.23 -23.51
CA SER A 155 8.76 -0.29 -24.88
C SER A 155 8.92 0.84 -25.89
N LEU A 156 8.11 1.91 -25.80
CA LEU A 156 8.20 3.05 -26.71
C LEU A 156 9.50 3.85 -26.53
N VAL A 157 9.93 4.04 -25.28
CA VAL A 157 11.23 4.68 -24.97
C VAL A 157 12.37 3.85 -25.55
N PHE A 158 12.34 2.52 -25.35
CA PHE A 158 13.34 1.62 -25.91
C PHE A 158 13.30 1.61 -27.44
N GLY A 159 12.11 1.58 -28.05
CA GLY A 159 11.95 1.55 -29.51
C GLY A 159 12.55 2.77 -30.21
N THR A 160 12.47 3.96 -29.58
CA THR A 160 12.99 5.20 -30.15
C THR A 160 14.45 5.50 -29.79
N THR A 161 14.92 5.04 -28.62
CA THR A 161 16.27 5.39 -28.13
C THR A 161 17.26 4.23 -28.11
N ARG A 162 16.79 2.99 -28.19
CA ARG A 162 17.54 1.75 -27.95
C ARG A 162 18.23 1.71 -26.57
N LEU A 163 17.72 2.49 -25.61
CA LEU A 163 18.23 2.56 -24.24
C LEU A 163 17.24 1.86 -23.30
N THR A 164 17.70 0.83 -22.59
CA THR A 164 16.93 0.22 -21.52
C THR A 164 16.98 1.13 -20.30
N ASN A 165 15.99 2.02 -20.20
CA ASN A 165 15.90 3.00 -19.11
C ASN A 165 15.32 2.36 -17.84
N PHE A 166 16.19 2.00 -16.89
CA PHE A 166 15.76 1.44 -15.61
C PHE A 166 15.06 2.46 -14.69
N ALA A 167 15.22 3.76 -14.93
CA ALA A 167 14.55 4.81 -14.16
C ALA A 167 13.05 4.96 -14.50
N HIS A 168 12.55 4.26 -15.51
CA HIS A 168 11.14 4.35 -15.93
C HIS A 168 10.16 4.03 -14.79
N ALA A 169 10.46 3.02 -13.97
CA ALA A 169 9.62 2.68 -12.82
C ALA A 169 9.48 3.86 -11.85
N GLU A 170 10.57 4.62 -11.62
CA GLU A 170 10.55 5.79 -10.76
C GLU A 170 9.85 6.99 -11.40
N MET A 171 9.81 7.07 -12.73
CA MET A 171 8.99 8.06 -13.44
C MET A 171 7.49 7.77 -13.27
N VAL A 172 7.09 6.50 -13.23
CA VAL A 172 5.72 6.10 -12.90
C VAL A 172 5.40 6.40 -11.43
N THR A 173 6.32 6.08 -10.51
CA THR A 173 6.21 6.44 -9.08
C THR A 173 6.06 7.94 -8.90
N PHE A 174 6.84 8.74 -9.61
CA PHE A 174 6.75 10.20 -9.59
C PHE A 174 5.34 10.68 -9.95
N GLY A 175 4.69 10.08 -10.96
CA GLY A 175 3.30 10.37 -11.29
C GLY A 175 2.36 10.12 -10.10
N GLY A 176 2.43 8.93 -9.49
CA GLY A 176 1.61 8.61 -8.32
C GLY A 176 1.86 9.56 -7.13
N VAL A 177 3.12 9.91 -6.88
CA VAL A 177 3.50 10.86 -5.83
C VAL A 177 2.93 12.25 -6.12
N VAL A 178 3.11 12.78 -7.32
CA VAL A 178 2.57 14.10 -7.71
C VAL A 178 1.05 14.14 -7.59
N ALA A 179 0.35 13.10 -8.07
CA ALA A 179 -1.11 12.99 -7.89
C ALA A 179 -1.50 12.99 -6.41
N PHE A 180 -0.70 12.32 -5.57
CA PHE A 180 -0.92 12.28 -4.12
C PHE A 180 -0.69 13.66 -3.48
N LEU A 181 0.32 14.43 -3.91
CA LEU A 181 0.51 15.79 -3.40
C LEU A 181 -0.71 16.67 -3.70
N PHE A 182 -1.21 16.67 -4.94
CA PHE A 182 -2.36 17.49 -5.33
C PHE A 182 -3.66 17.07 -4.63
N ASN A 183 -3.87 15.77 -4.45
CA ASN A 183 -5.11 15.26 -3.87
C ASN A 183 -5.13 15.31 -2.33
N VAL A 184 -4.02 14.99 -1.68
CA VAL A 184 -3.97 14.81 -0.22
C VAL A 184 -3.33 15.99 0.51
N THR A 185 -2.15 16.41 0.04
CA THR A 185 -1.40 17.48 0.71
C THR A 185 -1.98 18.85 0.37
N GLY A 186 -2.37 19.03 -0.89
CA GLY A 186 -2.81 20.31 -1.44
C GLY A 186 -1.64 21.27 -1.65
N ILE A 187 -1.83 22.25 -2.54
CA ILE A 187 -0.89 23.38 -2.71
C ILE A 187 -1.60 24.64 -2.21
N SER A 188 -1.25 25.08 -0.99
CA SER A 188 -1.98 26.14 -0.29
C SER A 188 -2.04 27.47 -1.05
N PHE A 189 -1.03 27.80 -1.87
CA PHE A 189 -1.05 29.00 -2.72
C PHE A 189 -2.09 28.92 -3.86
N LEU A 190 -2.51 27.72 -4.25
CA LEU A 190 -3.49 27.51 -5.32
C LEU A 190 -4.95 27.57 -4.85
N GLY A 191 -5.20 27.79 -3.54
CA GLY A 191 -6.56 27.85 -2.96
C GLY A 191 -7.45 28.97 -3.51
N PHE A 192 -6.91 29.92 -4.29
CA PHE A 192 -7.70 30.93 -5.00
C PHE A 192 -8.39 30.39 -6.27
N MET A 193 -7.99 29.23 -6.80
CA MET A 193 -8.60 28.69 -8.02
C MET A 193 -9.95 28.01 -7.74
N PRO A 194 -10.97 28.19 -8.62
CA PRO A 194 -12.33 27.69 -8.41
C PRO A 194 -12.47 26.15 -8.39
N PHE A 195 -11.44 25.42 -8.81
CA PHE A 195 -11.42 23.94 -8.85
C PHE A 195 -10.61 23.32 -7.70
N VAL A 196 -10.27 24.13 -6.70
CA VAL A 196 -9.37 23.78 -5.61
C VAL A 196 -10.07 24.11 -4.29
N ASP A 197 -10.07 23.16 -3.36
CA ASP A 197 -10.59 23.37 -2.00
C ASP A 197 -9.77 24.42 -1.24
N ASP A 198 -10.30 25.03 -0.18
CA ASP A 198 -9.64 26.10 0.61
C ASP A 198 -8.23 25.70 1.10
N ARG A 199 -8.00 24.39 1.25
CA ARG A 199 -6.70 23.79 1.63
C ARG A 199 -5.75 23.57 0.46
N GLY A 200 -6.09 24.00 -0.75
CA GLY A 200 -5.28 23.78 -1.95
C GLY A 200 -5.45 22.39 -2.58
N ARG A 201 -6.47 21.62 -2.20
CA ARG A 201 -6.66 20.22 -2.64
C ARG A 201 -7.48 20.15 -3.92
N MET A 202 -7.13 19.22 -4.80
CA MET A 202 -7.81 19.01 -6.07
C MET A 202 -8.46 17.62 -6.11
N HIS A 203 -9.61 17.55 -6.80
CA HIS A 203 -10.25 16.28 -7.12
C HIS A 203 -9.31 15.36 -7.88
N LEU A 204 -9.32 14.05 -7.57
CA LEU A 204 -8.34 13.10 -8.09
C LEU A 204 -8.26 13.07 -9.63
N ILE A 205 -9.39 13.25 -10.33
CA ILE A 205 -9.42 13.25 -11.81
C ILE A 205 -8.61 14.44 -12.36
N LEU A 206 -8.80 15.63 -11.80
CA LEU A 206 -8.05 16.82 -12.20
C LEU A 206 -6.57 16.67 -11.84
N ALA A 207 -6.28 16.14 -10.65
CA ALA A 207 -4.93 15.83 -10.23
C ALA A 207 -4.25 14.83 -11.18
N ALA A 208 -4.95 13.81 -11.67
CA ALA A 208 -4.41 12.83 -12.62
C ALA A 208 -4.05 13.47 -13.98
N VAL A 209 -4.88 14.37 -14.50
CA VAL A 209 -4.60 15.10 -15.75
C VAL A 209 -3.38 16.00 -15.60
N ILE A 210 -3.34 16.80 -14.53
CA ILE A 210 -2.21 17.70 -14.23
C ILE A 210 -0.93 16.88 -14.02
N THR A 211 -1.01 15.79 -13.26
CA THR A 211 0.10 14.85 -13.06
C THR A 211 0.60 14.26 -14.37
N THR A 212 -0.28 13.94 -15.32
CA THR A 212 0.13 13.40 -16.62
C THR A 212 0.98 14.43 -17.38
N ILE A 213 0.57 15.70 -17.36
CA ILE A 213 1.33 16.80 -17.96
C ILE A 213 2.68 16.97 -17.25
N ILE A 214 2.69 17.05 -15.91
CA ILE A 214 3.91 17.22 -15.10
C ILE A 214 4.85 16.02 -15.26
N GLY A 215 4.33 14.80 -15.35
CA GLY A 215 5.09 13.59 -15.61
C GLY A 215 5.74 13.62 -17.00
N GLY A 216 5.00 14.08 -18.01
CA GLY A 216 5.54 14.32 -19.35
C GLY A 216 6.67 15.36 -19.34
N LEU A 217 6.47 16.49 -18.64
CA LEU A 217 7.50 17.51 -18.46
C LEU A 217 8.72 16.99 -17.70
N PHE A 218 8.53 16.14 -16.69
CA PHE A 218 9.63 15.51 -15.96
C PHE A 218 10.43 14.55 -16.85
N GLY A 219 9.75 13.77 -17.69
CA GLY A 219 10.41 12.95 -18.70
C GLY A 219 11.21 13.77 -19.72
N LEU A 220 10.64 14.87 -20.21
CA LEU A 220 11.35 15.81 -21.09
C LEU A 220 12.54 16.45 -20.38
N PHE A 221 12.40 16.81 -19.11
CA PHE A 221 13.48 17.36 -18.30
C PHE A 221 14.62 16.36 -18.15
N LEU A 222 14.34 15.10 -17.77
CA LEU A 222 15.37 14.07 -17.63
C LEU A 222 16.03 13.74 -18.97
N ASN A 223 15.25 13.65 -20.05
CA ASN A 223 15.79 13.44 -21.39
C ASN A 223 16.63 14.63 -21.86
N GLY A 224 16.22 15.87 -21.58
CA GLY A 224 16.93 17.07 -21.98
C GLY A 224 18.24 17.28 -21.21
N THR A 225 18.19 17.13 -19.88
CA THR A 225 19.29 17.48 -18.98
C THR A 225 20.31 16.37 -18.79
N LEU A 226 19.85 15.12 -18.70
CA LEU A 226 20.72 13.99 -18.41
C LEU A 226 20.99 13.17 -19.68
N PHE A 227 19.98 12.46 -20.19
CA PHE A 227 20.20 11.47 -21.25
C PHE A 227 20.62 12.11 -22.58
N GLY A 228 20.01 13.23 -22.94
CA GLY A 228 20.26 13.95 -24.19
C GLY A 228 21.60 14.66 -24.20
N VAL A 229 22.02 15.25 -23.08
CA VAL A 229 23.37 15.85 -22.95
C VAL A 229 24.44 14.76 -23.08
N LEU A 230 24.28 13.65 -22.36
CA LEU A 230 25.24 12.55 -22.40
C LEU A 230 25.27 11.89 -23.79
N ARG A 231 24.12 11.74 -24.46
CA ARG A 231 24.09 11.25 -25.85
C ARG A 231 24.85 12.17 -26.80
N ARG A 232 24.67 13.49 -26.68
CA ARG A 232 25.40 14.49 -27.50
C ARG A 232 26.91 14.48 -27.23
N ARG A 233 27.33 14.10 -26.02
CA ARG A 233 28.75 13.93 -25.65
C ARG A 233 29.35 12.59 -26.12
N GLY A 234 28.59 11.73 -26.79
CA GLY A 234 29.09 10.48 -27.37
C GLY A 234 29.25 9.32 -26.39
N TYR A 235 28.60 9.34 -25.22
CA TYR A 235 28.63 8.20 -24.31
C TYR A 235 27.92 6.97 -24.91
N SER A 236 28.47 5.78 -24.63
CA SER A 236 27.90 4.50 -25.07
C SER A 236 26.51 4.25 -24.48
N LEU A 237 25.66 3.51 -25.22
CA LEU A 237 24.33 3.10 -24.76
C LEU A 237 24.40 2.32 -23.44
N VAL A 238 25.43 1.48 -23.27
CA VAL A 238 25.64 0.72 -22.03
C VAL A 238 25.91 1.65 -20.85
N THR A 239 26.71 2.70 -21.04
CA THR A 239 26.97 3.70 -20.00
C THR A 239 25.69 4.44 -19.60
N LEU A 240 24.85 4.80 -20.58
CA LEU A 240 23.56 5.42 -20.34
C LEU A 240 22.60 4.49 -19.56
N MET A 241 22.63 3.18 -19.83
CA MET A 241 21.88 2.19 -19.06
C MET A 241 22.34 2.15 -17.60
N VAL A 242 23.65 2.10 -17.33
CA VAL A 242 24.20 2.14 -15.96
C VAL A 242 23.79 3.42 -15.24
N ILE A 243 23.85 4.57 -15.91
CA ILE A 243 23.41 5.85 -15.35
C ILE A 243 21.91 5.81 -15.00
N SER A 244 21.08 5.17 -15.83
CA SER A 244 19.65 5.02 -15.53
C SER A 244 19.38 4.16 -14.29
N VAL A 245 20.19 3.15 -14.01
CA VAL A 245 20.11 2.35 -12.77
C VAL A 245 20.46 3.23 -11.57
N GLY A 246 21.56 4.00 -11.66
CA GLY A 246 21.95 4.93 -10.60
C GLY A 246 20.87 5.99 -10.33
N LEU A 247 20.25 6.51 -11.39
CA LEU A 247 19.14 7.46 -11.30
C LEU A 247 17.90 6.82 -10.64
N SER A 248 17.56 5.57 -10.99
CA SER A 248 16.45 4.84 -10.37
C SER A 248 16.65 4.71 -8.86
N ILE A 249 17.83 4.27 -8.42
CA ILE A 249 18.14 4.13 -6.98
C ILE A 249 18.10 5.49 -6.29
N ALA A 250 18.64 6.53 -6.91
CA ALA A 250 18.61 7.89 -6.37
C ALA A 250 17.17 8.41 -6.20
N LEU A 251 16.34 8.33 -7.24
CA LEU A 251 14.95 8.80 -7.21
C LEU A 251 14.11 8.00 -6.20
N LYS A 252 14.24 6.68 -6.19
CA LYS A 252 13.59 5.80 -5.22
C LYS A 252 13.89 6.23 -3.79
N ASN A 253 15.17 6.47 -3.47
CA ASN A 253 15.59 6.87 -2.14
C ASN A 253 15.12 8.29 -1.78
N VAL A 254 15.08 9.22 -2.74
CA VAL A 254 14.49 10.55 -2.54
C VAL A 254 13.00 10.43 -2.19
N PHE A 255 12.24 9.60 -2.91
CA PHE A 255 10.82 9.37 -2.62
C PHE A 255 10.62 8.72 -1.25
N LEU A 256 11.40 7.69 -0.92
CA LEU A 256 11.34 7.03 0.38
C LEU A 256 11.71 7.97 1.54
N HIS A 257 12.71 8.82 1.35
CA HIS A 257 13.09 9.83 2.35
C HIS A 257 11.97 10.84 2.59
N ARG A 258 11.32 11.32 1.51
CA ARG A 258 10.31 12.39 1.60
C ARG A 258 8.91 11.91 1.98
N PHE A 259 8.49 10.73 1.53
CA PHE A 259 7.13 10.19 1.68
C PHE A 259 7.03 9.02 2.67
N ARG A 260 8.18 8.47 3.10
CA ARG A 260 8.31 7.26 3.91
C ARG A 260 7.82 6.02 3.16
N SER A 261 8.14 4.82 3.68
CA SER A 261 7.78 3.55 3.05
C SER A 261 6.33 3.11 3.26
N ARG A 262 5.51 3.89 3.97
CA ARG A 262 4.14 3.50 4.32
C ARG A 262 3.18 3.77 3.17
N ARG A 263 2.38 2.78 2.81
CA ARG A 263 1.24 2.94 1.89
C ARG A 263 0.27 3.99 2.44
N ARG A 264 -0.16 4.92 1.59
CA ARG A 264 -1.15 5.96 1.91
C ARG A 264 -2.24 5.95 0.85
N PRO A 265 -3.52 5.89 1.23
CA PRO A 265 -4.60 6.05 0.26
C PRO A 265 -4.70 7.50 -0.21
N TYR A 266 -5.29 7.70 -1.39
CA TYR A 266 -5.81 8.99 -1.82
C TYR A 266 -7.01 9.39 -0.96
N ASN A 267 -7.40 10.66 -0.95
CA ASN A 267 -8.60 11.11 -0.24
C ASN A 267 -9.85 10.69 -0.99
N ASP A 268 -9.85 10.89 -2.32
CA ASP A 268 -11.00 10.55 -3.14
C ASP A 268 -11.02 9.07 -3.48
N TYR A 269 -12.23 8.52 -3.53
CA TYR A 269 -12.49 7.13 -3.92
C TYR A 269 -11.80 6.09 -3.02
N ALA A 270 -11.27 6.48 -1.85
CA ALA A 270 -10.52 5.60 -0.95
C ALA A 270 -11.36 4.41 -0.48
N SER A 271 -12.58 4.71 -0.02
CA SER A 271 -13.58 3.77 0.46
C SER A 271 -14.78 3.80 -0.49
N GLN A 272 -14.95 2.74 -1.27
CA GLN A 272 -16.12 2.53 -2.11
C GLN A 272 -16.65 1.13 -1.86
N SER A 273 -17.98 1.01 -1.78
CA SER A 273 -18.60 -0.31 -1.80
C SER A 273 -18.28 -1.00 -3.12
N ALA A 274 -17.90 -2.27 -3.03
CA ALA A 274 -17.71 -3.08 -4.21
C ALA A 274 -19.06 -3.37 -4.85
N TRP A 275 -19.09 -3.42 -6.17
CA TRP A 275 -20.24 -3.91 -6.91
C TRP A 275 -20.13 -5.41 -7.07
N GLU A 276 -21.17 -6.11 -6.67
CA GLU A 276 -21.27 -7.56 -6.81
C GLU A 276 -21.92 -7.87 -8.15
N ILE A 277 -21.13 -8.44 -9.06
CA ILE A 277 -21.58 -8.86 -10.40
C ILE A 277 -21.43 -10.39 -10.43
N GLY A 278 -22.48 -11.08 -9.97
CA GLY A 278 -22.45 -12.53 -9.80
C GLY A 278 -21.35 -12.94 -8.81
N PRO A 279 -20.44 -13.87 -9.16
CA PRO A 279 -19.38 -14.33 -8.26
C PRO A 279 -18.19 -13.36 -8.15
N VAL A 280 -18.21 -12.24 -8.87
CA VAL A 280 -17.11 -11.28 -8.93
C VAL A 280 -17.49 -9.99 -8.21
N SER A 281 -16.61 -9.54 -7.32
CA SER A 281 -16.71 -8.26 -6.63
C SER A 281 -15.68 -7.28 -7.20
N ILE A 282 -16.13 -6.14 -7.71
CA ILE A 282 -15.25 -5.12 -8.28
C ILE A 282 -15.62 -3.73 -7.77
N THR A 283 -14.64 -2.97 -7.27
CA THR A 283 -14.91 -1.58 -6.86
C THR A 283 -15.01 -0.65 -8.09
N PRO A 284 -15.87 0.38 -8.07
CA PRO A 284 -16.05 1.28 -9.22
C PRO A 284 -14.75 1.94 -9.68
N ARG A 285 -13.90 2.38 -8.74
CA ARG A 285 -12.55 2.91 -9.02
C ARG A 285 -11.72 1.93 -9.84
N ASP A 286 -11.77 0.66 -9.50
CA ASP A 286 -10.91 -0.37 -10.09
C ASP A 286 -11.34 -0.67 -11.53
N LEU A 287 -12.65 -0.69 -11.77
CA LEU A 287 -13.25 -0.77 -13.09
C LEU A 287 -12.86 0.44 -13.95
N ILE A 288 -13.03 1.67 -13.42
CA ILE A 288 -12.68 2.90 -14.15
C ILE A 288 -11.19 2.91 -14.52
N VAL A 289 -10.30 2.53 -13.60
CA VAL A 289 -8.87 2.44 -13.85
C VAL A 289 -8.55 1.40 -14.93
N ALA A 290 -9.23 0.24 -14.91
CA ALA A 290 -9.08 -0.78 -15.94
C ALA A 290 -9.53 -0.27 -17.33
N VAL A 291 -10.69 0.41 -17.40
CA VAL A 291 -11.20 1.01 -18.64
C VAL A 291 -10.24 2.08 -19.17
N ILE A 292 -9.77 3.00 -18.32
CA ILE A 292 -8.80 4.03 -18.72
C ILE A 292 -7.52 3.38 -19.24
N SER A 293 -6.99 2.35 -18.56
CA SER A 293 -5.80 1.64 -19.01
C SER A 293 -6.01 1.01 -20.38
N LEU A 294 -7.13 0.33 -20.59
CA LEU A 294 -7.48 -0.28 -21.87
C LEU A 294 -7.59 0.76 -22.99
N VAL A 295 -8.27 1.88 -22.74
CA VAL A 295 -8.41 2.98 -23.71
C VAL A 295 -7.04 3.54 -24.09
N VAL A 296 -6.14 3.76 -23.12
CA VAL A 296 -4.78 4.26 -23.40
C VAL A 296 -3.97 3.24 -24.20
N LEU A 297 -4.02 1.96 -23.82
CA LEU A 297 -3.33 0.89 -24.56
C LEU A 297 -3.80 0.80 -26.01
N ILE A 298 -5.11 0.81 -26.24
CA ILE A 298 -5.69 0.80 -27.59
C ILE A 298 -5.27 2.07 -28.36
N THR A 299 -5.35 3.23 -27.72
CA THR A 299 -4.97 4.51 -28.34
C THR A 299 -3.51 4.49 -28.78
N VAL A 300 -2.60 4.03 -27.92
CA VAL A 300 -1.17 3.91 -28.25
C VAL A 300 -0.96 2.88 -29.36
N ALA A 301 -1.58 1.70 -29.27
CA ALA A 301 -1.46 0.66 -30.28
C ALA A 301 -1.94 1.13 -31.66
N LEU A 302 -3.12 1.75 -31.73
CA LEU A 302 -3.66 2.31 -32.97
C LEU A 302 -2.79 3.45 -33.50
N THR A 303 -2.26 4.30 -32.61
CA THR A 303 -1.37 5.39 -33.00
C THR A 303 -0.11 4.83 -33.66
N LEU A 304 0.53 3.81 -33.07
CA LEU A 304 1.72 3.19 -33.64
C LEU A 304 1.43 2.43 -34.95
N GLN A 305 0.31 1.71 -35.04
CA GLN A 305 -0.01 0.92 -36.23
C GLN A 305 -0.52 1.76 -37.40
N ARG A 306 -1.30 2.82 -37.14
CA ARG A 306 -2.00 3.58 -38.20
C ARG A 306 -1.41 4.94 -38.53
N THR A 307 -0.67 5.58 -37.61
CA THR A 307 -0.12 6.91 -37.89
C THR A 307 1.29 6.85 -38.46
N ARG A 308 1.73 7.95 -39.09
CA ARG A 308 3.10 8.08 -39.63
C ARG A 308 4.17 8.05 -38.53
N LEU A 309 3.82 8.25 -37.25
CA LEU A 309 4.78 8.12 -36.14
C LEU A 309 5.36 6.70 -36.02
N GLY A 310 4.61 5.66 -36.38
CA GLY A 310 5.11 4.28 -36.36
C GLY A 310 5.92 3.86 -37.59
N LYS A 311 5.84 4.60 -38.70
CA LYS A 311 6.52 4.27 -39.97
C LYS A 311 7.89 4.93 -40.12
N ALA A 312 8.34 5.70 -39.14
CA ALA A 312 9.60 6.45 -39.17
C ALA A 312 10.78 5.71 -38.51
N THR A 313 10.67 4.38 -38.35
CA THR A 313 11.71 3.50 -37.80
C THR A 313 12.11 2.48 -38.85
#